data_AF-A0A4S1ENL7-F1
#
_entry.id   AF-A0A4S1ENL7-F1
#
_cell.length_a   1.000
_cell.length_b   1.000
_cell.length_c   1.000
_cell.angle_alpha   90.00
_cell.angle_beta   90.00
_cell.angle_gamma   90.00
#
_symmetry.space_group_name_H-M   'P 1'
#
loop_
_entity.id
_entity.type
_entity.pdbx_description
1 polymer ?
#
loop_
_entity_poly.entity_id
_entity_poly.type
_entity_poly.pdbx_seq_one_letter_code
_entity_poly.pdbx_strand_id
1 'polypeptide(L)'
;IPVAGQMKGAVSMAENGDAIIVDGEEGFIHLRPQSDLEAAYAEKVRFRARRQEVYRELRKKPSTTRDGVQVDLLMNAGLAVDLPQLAEAGAAG
;
A
#
# COMPACT_ATOMS: atom_id res chain seq x y z
N ILE A 1 -0.81 -6.28 2.77
CA ILE A 1 -1.49 -7.10 1.74
C ILE A 1 -2.35 -6.15 0.90
N PRO A 2 -2.25 -6.14 -0.43
CA PRO A 2 -3.11 -5.30 -1.28
C PRO A 2 -4.57 -5.75 -1.19
N VAL A 3 -5.50 -4.81 -1.17
CA VAL A 3 -6.94 -5.07 -1.09
C VAL A 3 -7.66 -4.10 -2.02
N ALA A 4 -8.60 -4.63 -2.82
CA ALA A 4 -9.55 -3.84 -3.61
C ALA A 4 -10.97 -4.30 -3.23
N GLY A 5 -11.82 -3.35 -2.84
CA GLY A 5 -13.20 -3.61 -2.43
C GLY A 5 -14.21 -3.21 -3.50
N GLN A 6 -15.49 -3.57 -3.28
CA GLN A 6 -16.61 -3.16 -4.15
C GLN A 6 -16.53 -3.64 -5.61
N MET A 7 -15.79 -4.73 -5.87
CA MET A 7 -15.65 -5.31 -7.22
C MET A 7 -16.87 -6.18 -7.57
N LYS A 8 -17.95 -5.54 -8.02
CA LYS A 8 -19.18 -6.24 -8.42
C LYS A 8 -18.89 -7.26 -9.51
N GLY A 9 -19.39 -8.48 -9.33
CA GLY A 9 -19.23 -9.57 -10.30
C GLY A 9 -17.85 -10.25 -10.32
N ALA A 10 -16.87 -9.76 -9.55
CA ALA A 10 -15.53 -10.33 -9.49
C ALA A 10 -15.55 -11.83 -9.14
N VAL A 11 -16.31 -12.19 -8.11
CA VAL A 11 -16.44 -13.58 -7.65
C VAL A 11 -17.10 -14.47 -8.71
N SER A 12 -18.10 -13.96 -9.45
CA SER A 12 -18.78 -14.74 -10.49
C SER A 12 -17.95 -14.88 -11.78
N MET A 13 -16.99 -14.01 -12.00
CA MET A 13 -16.14 -14.01 -13.21
C MET A 13 -14.82 -14.77 -13.02
N ALA A 14 -14.43 -15.01 -11.77
CA ALA A 14 -13.22 -15.70 -11.40
C ALA A 14 -13.48 -17.20 -11.21
N GLU A 15 -12.52 -18.01 -11.62
CA GLU A 15 -12.49 -19.45 -11.41
C GLU A 15 -11.28 -19.85 -10.57
N ASN A 16 -11.36 -21.02 -9.93
CA ASN A 16 -10.23 -21.56 -9.18
C ASN A 16 -9.04 -21.77 -10.11
N GLY A 17 -7.90 -21.18 -9.73
CA GLY A 17 -6.66 -21.27 -10.51
C GLY A 17 -6.45 -20.13 -11.50
N ASP A 18 -7.39 -19.20 -11.65
CA ASP A 18 -7.14 -17.98 -12.42
C ASP A 18 -5.95 -17.20 -11.85
N ALA A 19 -5.08 -16.75 -12.75
CA ALA A 19 -4.14 -15.68 -12.42
C ALA A 19 -4.93 -14.38 -12.21
N ILE A 20 -4.69 -13.71 -11.08
CA ILE A 20 -5.37 -12.47 -10.71
C ILE A 20 -4.34 -11.44 -10.24
N ILE A 21 -4.40 -10.25 -10.82
CA ILE A 21 -3.68 -9.07 -10.31
C ILE A 21 -4.66 -8.26 -9.48
N VAL A 22 -4.25 -7.89 -8.25
CA VAL A 22 -5.02 -7.00 -7.36
C VAL A 22 -4.25 -5.69 -7.19
N ASP A 23 -4.76 -4.61 -7.77
CA ASP A 23 -4.26 -3.26 -7.60
C ASP A 23 -5.02 -2.55 -6.49
N GLY A 24 -4.43 -2.52 -5.29
CA GLY A 24 -5.00 -1.82 -4.13
C GLY A 24 -4.75 -0.30 -4.11
N GLU A 25 -3.98 0.25 -5.05
CA GLU A 25 -3.76 1.70 -5.14
C GLU A 25 -4.83 2.35 -6.03
N GLU A 26 -5.08 1.75 -7.20
CA GLU A 26 -6.08 2.24 -8.16
C GLU A 26 -7.45 1.58 -7.97
N GLY A 27 -7.51 0.49 -7.21
CA GLY A 27 -8.76 -0.23 -6.94
C GLY A 27 -9.22 -1.13 -8.09
N PHE A 28 -8.29 -1.63 -8.91
CA PHE A 28 -8.59 -2.52 -10.02
C PHE A 28 -8.23 -3.97 -9.72
N ILE A 29 -8.93 -4.89 -10.39
CA ILE A 29 -8.53 -6.29 -10.47
C ILE A 29 -8.47 -6.69 -11.94
N HIS A 30 -7.47 -7.48 -12.31
CA HIS A 30 -7.38 -8.07 -13.64
C HIS A 30 -7.46 -9.59 -13.49
N LEU A 31 -8.51 -10.18 -14.07
CA LEU A 31 -8.68 -11.63 -14.13
C LEU A 31 -8.06 -12.16 -15.42
N ARG A 32 -7.27 -13.22 -15.34
CA ARG A 32 -6.55 -13.83 -16.47
C ARG A 32 -5.81 -12.77 -17.31
N PRO A 33 -4.94 -11.95 -16.68
CA PRO A 33 -4.22 -10.89 -17.37
C PRO A 33 -3.36 -11.47 -18.49
N GLN A 34 -3.18 -10.70 -19.56
CA GLN A 34 -2.20 -11.04 -20.60
C GLN A 34 -0.78 -10.84 -20.06
N SER A 35 0.19 -11.58 -20.62
CA SER A 35 1.58 -11.58 -20.14
C SER A 35 2.27 -10.21 -20.15
N ASP A 36 1.88 -9.32 -21.06
CA ASP A 36 2.36 -7.94 -21.13
C ASP A 36 1.88 -7.12 -19.93
N LEU A 37 0.61 -7.30 -19.54
CA LEU A 37 0.04 -6.69 -18.35
C LEU A 37 0.69 -7.22 -17.08
N GLU A 38 0.95 -8.53 -16.99
CA GLU A 38 1.69 -9.13 -15.88
C GLU A 38 3.09 -8.51 -15.74
N ALA A 39 3.82 -8.38 -16.85
CA ALA A 39 5.16 -7.79 -16.85
C ALA A 39 5.13 -6.31 -16.41
N ALA A 40 4.17 -5.53 -16.91
CA ALA A 40 3.98 -4.13 -16.51
C ALA A 40 3.72 -3.99 -15.01
N TYR A 41 2.87 -4.86 -14.43
CA TYR A 41 2.60 -4.85 -13.00
C TYR A 41 3.78 -5.36 -12.17
N ALA A 42 4.57 -6.31 -12.66
CA ALA A 42 5.81 -6.72 -12.01
C ALA A 42 6.83 -5.56 -11.91
N GLU A 43 6.90 -4.69 -12.92
CA GLU A 43 7.66 -3.42 -12.83
C GLU A 43 7.04 -2.45 -11.81
N LYS A 44 5.71 -2.28 -11.82
CA LYS A 44 5.00 -1.43 -10.84
C LYS A 44 5.29 -1.86 -9.39
N VAL A 45 5.30 -3.17 -9.12
CA VAL A 45 5.64 -3.72 -7.79
C VAL A 45 7.08 -3.38 -7.39
N ARG A 46 8.04 -3.46 -8.32
CA ARG A 46 9.43 -3.06 -8.06
C ARG A 46 9.56 -1.58 -7.73
N PHE A 47 8.86 -0.72 -8.46
CA PHE A 47 8.85 0.72 -8.16
C PHE A 47 8.23 1.02 -6.79
N ARG A 48 7.16 0.31 -6.43
CA ARG A 48 6.55 0.39 -5.09
C ARG A 48 7.53 -0.01 -3.99
N ALA A 49 8.27 -1.10 -4.17
CA ALA A 49 9.27 -1.54 -3.20
C ALA A 49 10.33 -0.44 -2.94
N ARG A 50 10.81 0.20 -4.02
CA ARG A 50 11.77 1.31 -3.92
C ARG A 50 11.18 2.54 -3.20
N ARG A 51 9.91 2.88 -3.44
CA ARG A 51 9.22 3.94 -2.69
C ARG A 51 9.08 3.61 -1.21
N GLN A 52 8.81 2.34 -0.89
CA GLN A 52 8.71 1.88 0.49
C GLN A 52 10.04 2.07 1.25
N GLU A 53 11.18 1.88 0.59
CA GLU A 53 12.51 2.13 1.17
C GLU A 53 12.70 3.62 1.48
N VAL A 54 12.34 4.52 0.56
CA VAL A 54 12.38 5.97 0.80
C VAL A 54 11.52 6.35 2.02
N TYR A 55 10.32 5.79 2.14
CA TYR A 55 9.45 6.05 3.30
C TYR A 55 10.05 5.53 4.60
N ARG A 56 10.75 4.39 4.59
CA ARG A 56 11.46 3.89 5.78
C ARG A 56 12.55 4.85 6.24
N GLU A 57 13.24 5.53 5.32
CA GLU A 57 14.23 6.55 5.69
C GLU A 57 13.59 7.81 6.29
N LEU A 58 12.39 8.19 5.84
CA LEU A 58 11.67 9.36 6.36
C LEU A 58 11.21 9.18 7.80
N ARG A 59 10.98 7.94 8.26
CA ARG A 59 10.54 7.62 9.63
C ARG A 59 11.37 8.27 10.73
N LYS A 60 12.67 8.50 10.49
CA LYS A 60 13.59 9.10 11.49
C LYS A 60 13.77 10.61 11.33
N LYS A 61 13.15 11.22 10.33
CA LYS A 61 13.27 12.66 10.06
C LYS A 61 12.19 13.44 10.79
N PRO A 62 12.47 14.70 11.18
CA PRO A 62 11.45 15.55 11.78
C PRO A 62 10.34 15.88 10.76
N SER A 63 9.11 15.92 11.24
CA SER A 63 7.94 16.35 10.47
C SER A 63 7.84 17.87 10.47
N THR A 64 8.69 18.51 9.66
CA THR A 64 8.79 19.97 9.55
C THR A 64 8.60 20.41 8.10
N THR A 65 7.78 21.44 7.88
CA THR A 65 7.60 22.04 6.56
C THR A 65 8.87 22.75 6.07
N ARG A 66 8.93 23.11 4.79
CA ARG A 66 10.12 23.77 4.20
C ARG A 66 10.40 25.16 4.80
N ASP A 67 9.40 25.80 5.38
CA ASP A 67 9.46 27.09 6.06
C ASP A 67 9.60 26.96 7.60
N GLY A 68 9.78 25.74 8.13
CA GLY A 68 10.17 25.51 9.53
C GLY A 68 9.03 25.25 10.50
N VAL A 69 7.79 25.09 10.03
CA VAL A 69 6.64 24.79 10.89
C VAL A 69 6.63 23.30 11.23
N GLN A 70 6.61 22.98 12.53
CA GLN A 70 6.51 21.60 13.02
C GLN A 70 5.06 21.10 12.95
N VAL A 71 4.88 19.85 12.52
CA VAL A 71 3.57 19.19 12.42
C VAL A 71 3.67 17.81 13.04
N ASP A 72 2.78 17.50 13.99
CA ASP A 72 2.72 16.15 14.56
C ASP A 72 1.99 15.20 13.61
N LEU A 73 2.64 14.08 13.30
CA LEU A 73 2.03 12.98 12.55
C LEU A 73 1.63 11.91 13.55
N LEU A 74 0.33 11.72 13.74
CA LEU A 74 -0.24 10.75 14.67
C LEU A 74 -0.68 9.48 13.93
N MET A 75 -0.64 8.35 14.63
CA MET A 75 -1.18 7.08 14.14
C MET A 75 -2.61 6.90 14.65
N ASN A 76 -3.52 6.61 13.72
CA ASN A 76 -4.85 6.15 14.11
C ASN A 76 -4.73 4.71 14.64
N ALA A 77 -5.04 4.51 15.92
CA ALA A 77 -5.06 3.20 16.58
C ALA A 77 -6.45 2.91 17.14
N GLY A 78 -6.98 1.71 16.89
CA GLY A 78 -8.31 1.29 17.34
C GLY A 78 -8.27 0.25 18.47
N LEU A 79 -7.19 -0.54 18.54
CA LEU A 79 -7.00 -1.61 19.51
C LEU A 79 -5.56 -1.61 20.05
N ALA A 80 -5.35 -2.22 21.22
CA ALA A 80 -4.01 -2.34 21.81
C ALA A 80 -3.00 -3.09 20.93
N VAL A 81 -3.48 -3.96 20.03
CA VAL A 81 -2.65 -4.70 19.06
C VAL A 81 -2.04 -3.80 17.97
N ASP A 82 -2.50 -2.57 17.83
CA ASP A 82 -1.97 -1.60 16.86
C ASP A 82 -0.72 -0.89 17.41
N LEU A 83 -0.53 -0.84 18.74
CA LEU A 83 0.57 -0.09 19.39
C LEU A 83 1.98 -0.47 18.92
N PRO A 84 2.31 -1.75 18.64
CA PRO A 84 3.61 -2.09 18.06
C PRO A 84 3.89 -1.36 16.73
N GLN A 85 2.85 -1.03 15.96
CA GLN A 85 2.95 -0.33 14.67
C GLN A 85 3.28 1.15 14.83
N LEU A 86 3.03 1.74 16.01
CA LEU A 86 3.32 3.15 16.29
C LEU A 86 4.80 3.44 16.10
N ALA A 87 5.63 2.59 16.72
CA ALA A 87 7.07 2.66 16.56
C ALA A 87 7.40 2.53 15.07
N GLU A 88 6.86 1.53 14.38
CA GLU A 88 7.11 1.25 12.95
C GLU A 88 6.75 2.39 12.01
N ALA A 89 5.68 3.14 12.31
CA ALA A 89 5.24 4.29 11.53
C ALA A 89 6.10 5.54 11.75
N GLY A 90 6.77 5.66 12.91
CA GLY A 90 7.47 6.89 13.31
C GLY A 90 6.53 8.03 13.68
N ALA A 91 5.33 7.70 14.13
CA ALA A 91 4.35 8.67 14.58
C ALA A 91 4.71 9.23 15.97
N ALA A 92 4.27 10.46 16.25
CA ALA A 92 4.49 11.14 17.51
C ALA A 92 3.55 10.67 18.64
N GLY A 93 2.51 9.92 18.27
CA GLY A 93 1.48 9.38 19.16
C GLY A 93 0.46 8.56 18.39
#